data_AF-A0A511ZHM3-F1
#
_entry.id   AF-A0A511ZHM3-F1
#
_cell.length_a   1.000
_cell.length_b   1.000
_cell.length_c   1.000
_cell.angle_alpha   90.00
_cell.angle_beta   90.00
_cell.angle_gamma   90.00
#
_symmetry.space_group_name_H-M   'P 1'
#
loop_
_entity.id
_entity.type
_entity.pdbx_description
1 polymer ?
#
loop_
_entity_poly.entity_id
_entity_poly.type
_entity_poly.pdbx_seq_one_letter_code
_entity_poly.pdbx_strand_id
1 'polypeptide(L)'
;MAIKIQTEKPVIPIEIGELNFEFPVDDEAIKKFRDQIPKLKEELEQLAPENNEEDQELVKEALSKGYDVILGEGSFDKIYKVTPSLVYCMHYYSQLAEGLENELKERGFSDSTQEKAQKYLQQNKKQPVKKKK
;
A
#
# COMPACT_ATOMS: atom_id res chain seq x y z
N MET A 1 -38.99 -3.50 -10.06
CA MET A 1 -38.32 -3.44 -8.74
C MET A 1 -36.87 -3.10 -9.03
N ALA A 2 -36.37 -1.95 -8.58
CA ALA A 2 -34.99 -1.52 -8.84
C ALA A 2 -34.16 -1.72 -7.57
N ILE A 3 -33.06 -2.45 -7.67
CA ILE A 3 -32.07 -2.56 -6.60
C ILE A 3 -31.21 -1.30 -6.68
N LYS A 4 -31.17 -0.52 -5.60
CA LYS A 4 -30.26 0.63 -5.46
C LYS A 4 -29.04 0.18 -4.66
N ILE A 5 -27.87 0.30 -5.27
CA ILE A 5 -26.58 0.04 -4.63
C ILE A 5 -25.91 1.40 -4.38
N GLN A 6 -25.46 1.66 -3.16
CA GLN A 6 -24.67 2.86 -2.85
C GLN A 6 -23.22 2.61 -3.24
N THR A 7 -22.62 3.55 -3.96
CA THR A 7 -21.21 3.52 -4.33
C THR A 7 -20.39 4.18 -3.24
N GLU A 8 -19.39 3.48 -2.71
CA GLU A 8 -18.41 4.04 -1.78
C GLU A 8 -17.21 4.60 -2.56
N LYS A 9 -16.55 5.64 -2.04
CA LYS A 9 -15.28 6.09 -2.59
C LYS A 9 -14.19 5.10 -2.15
N PRO A 10 -13.48 4.43 -3.07
CA PRO A 10 -12.46 3.45 -2.72
C PRO A 10 -11.17 4.18 -2.32
N VAL A 11 -11.19 4.92 -1.22
CA VAL A 11 -10.03 5.64 -0.70
C VAL A 11 -9.86 5.40 0.79
N ILE A 12 -8.61 5.36 1.25
CA ILE A 12 -8.23 5.35 2.67
C ILE A 12 -7.62 6.72 2.97
N PRO A 13 -8.25 7.53 3.86
CA PRO A 13 -7.65 8.79 4.30
C PRO A 13 -6.46 8.50 5.21
N ILE A 14 -5.38 9.24 5.02
CA ILE A 14 -4.13 9.10 5.78
C ILE A 14 -3.74 10.47 6.31
N GLU A 15 -3.60 10.58 7.63
CA GLU A 15 -3.24 11.81 8.32
C GLU A 15 -1.86 11.66 8.96
N ILE A 16 -0.92 12.52 8.59
CA ILE A 16 0.43 12.58 9.16
C ILE A 16 0.64 13.97 9.74
N GLY A 17 0.33 14.13 11.03
CA GLY A 17 0.34 15.44 11.69
C GLY A 17 -0.69 16.38 11.06
N GLU A 18 -0.23 17.45 10.41
CA GLU A 18 -1.10 18.41 9.70
C GLU A 18 -1.29 18.07 8.21
N LEU A 19 -0.58 17.05 7.70
CA LEU A 19 -0.65 16.64 6.31
C LEU A 19 -1.77 15.60 6.12
N ASN A 20 -2.55 15.80 5.06
CA ASN A 20 -3.65 14.92 4.67
C ASN A 20 -3.33 14.30 3.30
N PHE A 21 -3.46 12.98 3.21
CA PHE A 21 -3.25 12.19 2.00
C PHE A 21 -4.41 11.22 1.80
N GLU A 22 -4.56 10.72 0.58
CA GLU A 22 -5.58 9.74 0.22
C GLU A 22 -4.90 8.58 -0.52
N PHE A 23 -5.05 7.36 0.01
CA PHE A 23 -4.60 6.15 -0.69
C PHE A 23 -5.75 5.57 -1.50
N PRO A 24 -5.61 5.40 -2.83
CA PRO A 24 -6.64 4.78 -3.64
C PRO A 24 -6.64 3.26 -3.44
N VAL A 25 -7.82 2.70 -3.17
CA VAL A 25 -8.06 1.26 -2.94
C VAL A 25 -8.50 0.62 -4.26
N ASP A 26 -7.65 0.76 -5.27
CA ASP A 26 -7.80 0.05 -6.54
C ASP A 26 -6.85 -1.16 -6.60
N ASP A 27 -7.19 -2.12 -7.48
CA ASP A 27 -6.43 -3.37 -7.60
C ASP A 27 -4.95 -3.14 -7.97
N GLU A 28 -4.64 -2.07 -8.73
CA GLU A 28 -3.28 -1.74 -9.14
C GLU A 28 -2.48 -1.15 -7.97
N ALA A 29 -3.08 -0.25 -7.20
CA ALA A 29 -2.48 0.35 -6.01
C ALA A 29 -2.20 -0.68 -4.92
N ILE A 30 -3.17 -1.57 -4.62
CA ILE A 30 -2.99 -2.65 -3.65
C ILE A 30 -1.87 -3.60 -4.09
N LYS A 31 -1.83 -3.94 -5.38
CA LYS A 31 -0.78 -4.82 -5.91
C LYS A 31 0.59 -4.16 -5.79
N LYS A 32 0.73 -2.88 -6.19
CA LYS A 32 1.99 -2.13 -6.06
C LYS A 32 2.44 -2.06 -4.61
N PHE A 33 1.53 -1.74 -3.69
CA PHE A 33 1.78 -1.73 -2.26
C PHE A 33 2.35 -3.08 -1.77
N ARG A 34 1.68 -4.19 -2.05
CA ARG A 34 2.14 -5.53 -1.62
C ARG A 34 3.47 -5.97 -2.23
N ASP A 35 3.75 -5.56 -3.46
CA ASP A 35 4.98 -5.97 -4.17
C ASP A 35 6.18 -5.09 -3.78
N GLN A 36 5.96 -3.80 -3.51
CA GLN A 36 7.03 -2.82 -3.30
C GLN A 36 7.39 -2.61 -1.83
N ILE A 37 6.44 -2.71 -0.90
CA ILE A 37 6.71 -2.58 0.55
C ILE A 37 7.78 -3.56 1.06
N PRO A 38 7.70 -4.87 0.79
CA PRO A 38 8.71 -5.82 1.29
C PRO A 38 10.08 -5.57 0.66
N LYS A 39 10.13 -5.19 -0.62
CA LYS A 39 11.38 -4.85 -1.31
C LYS A 39 12.05 -3.64 -0.68
N LEU A 40 11.27 -2.59 -0.44
CA LEU A 40 11.79 -1.37 0.15
C LEU A 40 12.24 -1.58 1.60
N LYS A 41 11.53 -2.43 2.36
CA LYS A 41 11.94 -2.80 3.70
C LYS A 41 13.30 -3.51 3.69
N GLU A 42 13.50 -4.44 2.77
CA GLU A 42 14.78 -5.15 2.61
C GLU A 42 15.90 -4.18 2.20
N GLU A 43 15.64 -3.25 1.27
CA GLU A 43 16.60 -2.19 0.91
C GLU A 43 16.96 -1.31 2.11
N LEU A 44 15.98 -0.89 2.91
CA LEU A 44 16.21 -0.06 4.11
C LEU A 44 16.94 -0.82 5.24
N GLU A 45 16.71 -2.13 5.40
CA GLU A 45 17.43 -2.96 6.38
C GLU A 45 18.90 -3.20 5.97
N GLN A 46 19.20 -3.27 4.68
CA GLN A 46 20.56 -3.40 4.16
C GLN A 46 21.37 -2.10 4.26
N LEU A 47 20.68 -0.95 4.15
CA LEU A 47 21.26 0.39 4.25
C LEU A 47 21.43 0.87 5.71
N ALA A 48 21.70 -0.05 6.64
CA ALA A 48 21.89 0.26 8.06
C ALA A 48 22.75 1.53 8.21
N PRO A 49 22.25 2.59 8.87
CA PRO A 49 22.90 3.90 8.88
C PRO A 49 24.14 3.84 9.77
N GLU A 50 25.25 3.33 9.25
CA GLU A 50 26.55 3.85 9.63
C GLU A 50 26.59 5.32 9.18
N ASN A 51 27.19 6.21 9.98
CA ASN A 51 27.09 7.67 9.85
C ASN A 51 27.74 8.28 8.57
N ASN A 52 27.69 7.59 7.43
CA ASN A 52 28.19 8.08 6.15
C ASN A 52 27.10 8.90 5.43
N GLU A 53 27.50 10.00 4.81
CA GLU A 53 26.60 10.88 4.05
C GLU A 53 25.98 10.17 2.83
N GLU A 54 26.71 9.25 2.19
CA GLU A 54 26.22 8.47 1.04
C GLU A 54 25.07 7.52 1.43
N ASP A 55 25.14 6.90 2.60
CA ASP A 55 24.08 6.01 3.12
C ASP A 55 22.79 6.80 3.43
N GLN A 56 22.92 8.06 3.86
CA GLN A 56 21.77 8.93 4.12
C GLN A 56 21.02 9.33 2.85
N GLU A 57 21.73 9.57 1.75
CA GLU A 57 21.10 9.88 0.46
C GLU A 57 20.36 8.67 -0.10
N LEU A 58 20.95 7.47 0.00
CA LEU A 58 20.30 6.22 -0.42
C LEU A 58 19.04 5.93 0.39
N VAL A 59 19.11 6.08 1.71
CA VAL A 59 17.95 5.97 2.61
C VAL A 59 16.85 6.96 2.23
N LYS A 60 17.24 8.20 1.93
CA LYS A 60 16.30 9.25 1.54
C LYS A 60 15.60 8.91 0.22
N GLU A 61 16.35 8.43 -0.77
CA GLU A 61 15.79 8.01 -2.05
C GLU A 61 14.85 6.82 -1.90
N ALA A 62 15.24 5.81 -1.11
CA ALA A 62 14.40 4.65 -0.81
C ALA A 62 13.08 5.08 -0.15
N LEU A 63 13.14 5.89 0.92
CA LEU A 63 11.95 6.41 1.57
C LEU A 63 11.09 7.23 0.61
N SER A 64 11.69 8.07 -0.22
CA SER A 64 10.96 8.87 -1.21
C SER A 64 10.12 7.98 -2.13
N LYS A 65 10.73 6.93 -2.69
CA LYS A 65 10.02 5.95 -3.53
C LYS A 65 8.89 5.27 -2.77
N GLY A 66 9.14 4.87 -1.52
CA GLY A 66 8.13 4.22 -0.68
C GLY A 66 6.90 5.09 -0.44
N TYR A 67 7.12 6.34 -0.03
CA TYR A 67 6.05 7.29 0.19
C TYR A 67 5.31 7.61 -1.11
N ASP A 68 6.01 7.76 -2.23
CA ASP A 68 5.38 8.04 -3.52
C ASP A 68 4.46 6.90 -3.98
N VAL A 69 4.80 5.65 -3.66
CA VAL A 69 3.95 4.48 -3.95
C VAL A 69 2.64 4.50 -3.17
N ILE A 70 2.65 5.00 -1.93
CA ILE A 70 1.48 4.99 -1.04
C ILE A 70 0.69 6.30 -1.17
N LEU A 71 1.36 7.44 -1.02
CA LEU A 71 0.74 8.75 -0.86
C LEU A 71 0.78 9.59 -2.15
N GLY A 72 1.45 9.09 -3.19
CA GLY A 72 1.66 9.78 -4.47
C GLY A 72 2.92 10.64 -4.50
N GLU A 73 3.29 11.06 -5.71
CA GLU A 73 4.56 11.73 -6.02
C GLU A 73 4.80 13.00 -5.18
N GLY A 74 6.00 13.14 -4.64
CA GLY A 74 6.43 14.29 -3.84
C GLY A 74 5.82 14.33 -2.44
N SER A 75 5.26 13.21 -1.97
CA SER A 75 4.72 13.09 -0.62
C SER A 75 5.83 13.09 0.43
N PHE A 76 6.96 12.44 0.15
CA PHE A 76 8.11 12.43 1.04
C PHE A 76 8.67 13.84 1.30
N ASP A 77 8.84 14.67 0.28
CA ASP A 77 9.32 16.05 0.44
C ASP A 77 8.43 16.87 1.38
N LYS A 78 7.10 16.66 1.32
CA LYS A 78 6.16 17.33 2.22
C LYS A 78 6.36 16.88 3.67
N ILE A 79 6.51 15.58 3.89
CA ILE A 79 6.72 14.99 5.22
C ILE A 79 8.09 15.43 5.77
N TYR A 80 9.14 15.37 4.97
CA TYR A 80 10.49 15.74 5.35
C TYR A 80 10.64 17.24 5.65
N LYS A 81 9.86 18.09 4.98
CA LYS A 81 9.80 19.54 5.31
C LYS A 81 9.22 19.80 6.70
N VAL A 82 8.24 19.01 7.13
CA VAL A 82 7.65 19.12 8.47
C VAL A 82 8.58 18.51 9.52
N THR A 83 9.14 17.34 9.21
CA THR A 83 10.05 16.61 10.10
C THR A 83 11.35 16.29 9.36
N PRO A 84 12.37 17.17 9.41
CA PRO A 84 13.64 17.01 8.69
C PRO A 84 14.56 16.00 9.39
N SER A 85 14.06 14.79 9.61
CA SER A 85 14.80 13.69 10.23
C SER A 85 14.42 12.38 9.57
N LEU A 86 15.41 11.73 8.95
CA LEU A 86 15.22 10.45 8.24
C LEU A 86 14.75 9.35 9.19
N VAL A 87 15.25 9.33 10.44
CA VAL A 87 14.85 8.34 11.46
C VAL A 87 13.35 8.43 11.76
N TYR A 88 12.82 9.64 11.95
CA TYR A 88 11.38 9.83 12.14
C TYR A 88 10.59 9.52 10.87
N CYS A 89 11.11 9.87 9.69
CA CYS A 89 10.46 9.53 8.42
C CYS A 89 10.39 8.01 8.20
N MET A 90 11.41 7.24 8.58
CA MET A 90 11.35 5.78 8.58
C MET A 90 10.28 5.27 9.55
N HIS A 91 10.20 5.86 10.74
CA HIS A 91 9.23 5.45 11.74
C HIS A 91 7.78 5.68 11.26
N TYR A 92 7.50 6.85 10.69
CA TYR A 92 6.20 7.17 10.07
C TYR A 92 5.88 6.22 8.91
N TYR A 93 6.87 5.88 8.09
CA TYR A 93 6.69 4.97 6.97
C TYR A 93 6.32 3.57 7.46
N SER A 94 6.97 3.08 8.51
CA SER A 94 6.65 1.79 9.13
C SER A 94 5.22 1.77 9.69
N GLN A 95 4.82 2.81 10.42
CA GLN A 95 3.45 2.95 10.92
C GLN A 95 2.42 3.03 9.78
N LEU A 96 2.75 3.77 8.72
CA LEU A 96 1.90 3.91 7.54
C LEU A 96 1.69 2.56 6.84
N ALA A 97 2.76 1.80 6.61
CA ALA A 97 2.68 0.49 5.99
C ALA A 97 1.85 -0.49 6.82
N GLU A 98 2.06 -0.54 8.13
CA GLU A 98 1.30 -1.42 9.03
C GLU A 98 -0.18 -1.01 9.13
N GLY A 99 -0.45 0.28 9.30
CA GLY A 99 -1.80 0.82 9.38
C GLY A 99 -2.59 0.57 8.10
N LEU A 100 -1.97 0.79 6.94
CA LEU A 100 -2.63 0.58 5.64
C LEU A 100 -2.93 -0.90 5.39
N GLU A 101 -1.99 -1.79 5.70
CA GLU A 101 -2.18 -3.23 5.56
C GLU A 101 -3.32 -3.74 6.47
N ASN A 102 -3.43 -3.22 7.70
CA ASN A 102 -4.52 -3.55 8.61
C ASN A 102 -5.87 -3.05 8.06
N GLU A 103 -5.95 -1.80 7.62
CA GLU A 103 -7.17 -1.23 7.05
C GLU A 103 -7.62 -1.97 5.78
N LEU A 104 -6.67 -2.35 4.90
CA LEU A 104 -6.96 -3.18 3.74
C LEU A 104 -7.52 -4.56 4.14
N LYS A 105 -6.99 -5.18 5.20
CA LYS A 105 -7.52 -6.45 5.73
C LYS A 105 -8.93 -6.29 6.29
N GLU A 106 -9.20 -5.23 7.06
CA GLU A 106 -10.51 -4.95 7.63
C GLU A 106 -11.57 -4.68 6.55
N ARG A 107 -11.20 -3.99 5.47
CA ARG A 107 -12.05 -3.78 4.29
C ARG A 107 -12.19 -5.02 3.41
N GLY A 108 -11.59 -6.15 3.80
CA GLY A 108 -11.74 -7.43 3.11
C GLY A 108 -10.84 -7.59 1.90
N PHE A 109 -9.83 -6.74 1.69
CA PHE A 109 -8.83 -6.92 0.63
C PHE A 109 -7.72 -7.91 0.99
N SER A 110 -7.83 -8.63 2.11
CA SER A 110 -6.87 -9.68 2.50
C SER A 110 -6.60 -10.72 1.40
N ASP A 111 -5.43 -11.37 1.43
CA ASP A 111 -5.11 -12.50 0.53
C ASP A 111 -6.19 -13.58 0.52
N SER A 112 -6.90 -13.76 1.65
CA SER A 112 -8.00 -14.72 1.78
C SER A 112 -9.20 -14.42 0.87
N THR A 113 -9.47 -13.16 0.53
CA THR A 113 -10.55 -12.79 -0.40
C THR A 113 -10.15 -13.05 -1.85
N GLN A 114 -8.89 -12.81 -2.18
CA GLN A 114 -8.32 -13.13 -3.48
C GLN A 114 -8.26 -14.65 -3.70
N GLU A 115 -7.90 -15.42 -2.68
CA GLU A 115 -8.00 -16.89 -2.68
C GLU A 115 -9.43 -17.39 -2.84
N LYS A 116 -10.41 -16.78 -2.13
CA LYS A 116 -11.83 -17.12 -2.29
C LYS A 116 -12.31 -16.83 -3.72
N ALA A 117 -11.98 -15.66 -4.28
CA ALA A 117 -12.33 -15.30 -5.66
C ALA A 117 -11.70 -16.27 -6.67
N GLN A 118 -10.42 -16.62 -6.51
CA GLN A 118 -9.77 -17.64 -7.32
C GLN A 118 -10.42 -19.02 -7.18
N LYS A 119 -10.82 -19.41 -5.96
CA LYS A 119 -11.51 -20.69 -5.71
C LYS A 119 -12.88 -20.74 -6.40
N TYR A 120 -13.64 -19.64 -6.41
CA TYR A 120 -14.89 -19.54 -7.16
C TYR A 120 -14.67 -19.61 -8.68
N LEU A 121 -13.67 -18.90 -9.21
CA LEU A 121 -13.30 -18.96 -10.63
C LEU A 121 -12.83 -20.36 -11.05
N GLN A 122 -12.10 -21.05 -10.19
CA GLN A 122 -11.65 -22.44 -10.43
C GLN A 122 -12.80 -23.45 -10.31
N GLN A 123 -13.76 -23.25 -9.41
CA GLN A 123 -14.97 -24.08 -9.34
C GLN A 123 -15.84 -23.94 -10.59
N ASN A 124 -15.99 -22.73 -11.13
CA ASN A 124 -16.75 -22.50 -12.36
C ASN A 124 -16.06 -23.03 -13.62
N LYS A 125 -14.72 -23.16 -13.64
CA LYS A 125 -14.01 -23.87 -14.72
C LYS A 125 -14.20 -25.39 -14.71
N LYS A 126 -14.60 -25.98 -13.57
CA LYS A 126 -14.80 -27.43 -13.42
C LYS A 126 -16.23 -27.90 -13.69
N GLN A 127 -17.20 -27.00 -13.90
CA GLN A 127 -18.53 -27.39 -14.33
C GLN A 127 -18.60 -27.37 -15.86
N PRO A 128 -18.68 -28.54 -16.54
CA PRO A 128 -19.01 -28.54 -17.95
C PRO A 128 -20.40 -27.93 -18.08
N VAL A 129 -20.48 -26.81 -18.83
CA VAL A 129 -21.74 -26.26 -19.31
C VAL A 129 -22.45 -27.41 -20.02
N LYS A 130 -23.43 -28.04 -19.35
CA LYS A 130 -24.33 -28.99 -19.99
C LYS A 130 -25.12 -28.19 -21.01
N LYS A 131 -24.63 -28.19 -22.25
CA LYS A 131 -25.39 -27.76 -23.42
C LYS A 131 -26.65 -28.63 -23.45
N LYS A 132 -27.79 -28.06 -23.04
CA LYS A 132 -29.10 -28.68 -23.28
C LYS A 132 -29.30 -28.70 -24.79
N LYS A 133 -29.41 -29.92 -25.34
CA LYS A 133 -29.86 -30.20 -26.70
C LYS A 133 -31.37 -30.02 -26.77
#